data_AF-A0A9C9G554-F1
#
_entry.id   AF-A0A9C9G554-F1
#
_cell.length_a   1.000
_cell.length_b   1.000
_cell.length_c   1.000
_cell.angle_alpha   90.00
_cell.angle_beta   90.00
_cell.angle_gamma   90.00
#
_symmetry.space_group_name_H-M   'P 1'
#
loop_
_entity.id
_entity.type
_entity.pdbx_description
1 polymer ?
#
loop_
_entity_poly.entity_id
_entity_poly.type
_entity_poly.pdbx_seq_one_letter_code
_entity_poly.pdbx_strand_id
1 'polypeptide(L)'
;MTSEQNQETLTRAHELITALEKGNNDAVSESLDALTRQHESVLFQELGKMTRELHESINNFKLDARITDLTETDIPDAKERLNYVITMTEDSANKTMDAVDAALPVSESIKNRANELHAEWKRFRERDMSADQFRQLSKDLDNFFPMIGEGSVTVHDNLTKILMAQDFQDLTGQIIRRVITLVQDV
;
A
#
# COMPACT_ATOMS: atom_id res chain seq x y z
N MET A 1 -9.53 -14.56 -52.50
CA MET A 1 -10.22 -13.26 -52.74
C MET A 1 -9.36 -12.28 -53.54
N THR A 2 -8.05 -12.18 -53.31
CA THR A 2 -7.16 -11.24 -54.03
C THR A 2 -6.86 -11.58 -55.49
N SER A 3 -6.89 -12.86 -55.91
CA SER A 3 -6.56 -13.25 -57.30
C SER A 3 -7.66 -12.93 -58.32
N GLU A 4 -8.93 -13.17 -57.98
CA GLU A 4 -10.07 -12.89 -58.86
C GLU A 4 -10.30 -11.38 -59.05
N GLN A 5 -10.19 -10.59 -57.96
CA GLN A 5 -10.29 -9.13 -58.02
C GLN A 5 -9.19 -8.51 -58.89
N ASN A 6 -7.97 -9.03 -58.82
CA ASN A 6 -6.87 -8.57 -59.68
C ASN A 6 -7.11 -8.90 -61.16
N GLN A 7 -7.74 -10.04 -61.44
CA GLN A 7 -8.05 -10.48 -62.80
C GLN A 7 -9.23 -9.69 -63.40
N GLU A 8 -10.22 -9.33 -62.59
CA GLU A 8 -11.33 -8.44 -62.97
C GLU A 8 -10.85 -7.01 -63.21
N THR A 9 -9.96 -6.50 -62.36
CA THR A 9 -9.35 -5.16 -62.52
C THR A 9 -8.50 -5.09 -63.79
N LEU A 10 -7.74 -6.14 -64.11
CA LEU A 10 -6.98 -6.26 -65.35
C LEU A 10 -7.88 -6.29 -66.59
N THR A 11 -9.02 -6.96 -66.51
CA THR A 11 -9.97 -7.03 -67.63
C THR A 11 -10.56 -5.64 -67.90
N ARG A 12 -11.00 -4.94 -66.84
CA ARG A 12 -11.54 -3.56 -66.94
C ARG A 12 -10.49 -2.54 -67.40
N ALA A 13 -9.23 -2.70 -67.01
CA ALA A 13 -8.14 -1.86 -67.50
C ALA A 13 -7.90 -2.03 -69.01
N HIS A 14 -7.98 -3.26 -69.54
CA HIS A 14 -7.91 -3.51 -70.98
C HIS A 14 -9.12 -2.95 -71.73
N GLU A 15 -10.33 -3.02 -71.17
CA GLU A 15 -11.53 -2.42 -71.74
C GLU A 15 -11.42 -0.89 -71.83
N LEU A 16 -10.90 -0.24 -70.79
CA LEU A 16 -10.63 1.19 -70.77
C LEU A 16 -9.61 1.59 -71.85
N ILE A 17 -8.51 0.84 -72.00
CA ILE A 17 -7.51 1.08 -73.04
C ILE A 17 -8.13 0.94 -74.44
N THR A 18 -8.92 -0.10 -74.65
CA THR A 18 -9.61 -0.34 -75.93
C THR A 18 -10.62 0.77 -76.25
N ALA A 19 -11.31 1.31 -75.24
CA ALA A 19 -12.25 2.42 -75.40
C ALA A 19 -11.53 3.74 -75.74
N LEU A 20 -10.36 3.98 -75.14
CA LEU A 20 -9.48 5.11 -75.45
C LEU A 20 -8.93 5.03 -76.89
N GLU A 21 -8.48 3.86 -77.33
CA GLU A 21 -7.98 3.64 -78.69
C GLU A 21 -9.05 3.86 -79.77
N LYS A 22 -10.33 3.61 -79.44
CA LYS A 22 -11.48 3.82 -80.34
C LYS A 22 -12.08 5.23 -80.26
N GLY A 23 -11.60 6.09 -79.37
CA GLY A 23 -12.12 7.45 -79.17
C GLY A 23 -13.55 7.51 -78.61
N ASN A 24 -14.01 6.44 -77.95
CA ASN A 24 -15.37 6.36 -77.42
C ASN A 24 -15.43 6.92 -75.99
N ASN A 25 -15.64 8.24 -75.87
CA ASN A 25 -15.65 8.94 -74.58
C ASN A 25 -16.71 8.43 -73.60
N ASP A 26 -17.85 7.93 -74.08
CA ASP A 26 -18.92 7.41 -73.21
C ASP A 26 -18.47 6.11 -72.53
N ALA A 27 -17.87 5.19 -73.29
CA ALA A 27 -17.32 3.93 -72.75
C ALA A 27 -16.11 4.15 -71.83
N VAL A 28 -15.32 5.21 -72.08
CA VAL A 28 -14.22 5.64 -71.21
C VAL A 28 -14.77 6.12 -69.87
N SER A 29 -15.78 6.99 -69.87
CA SER A 29 -16.41 7.50 -68.64
C SER A 29 -17.02 6.36 -67.82
N GLU A 30 -17.70 5.42 -68.47
CA GLU A 30 -18.33 4.27 -67.80
C GLU A 30 -17.31 3.34 -67.14
N SER A 31 -16.20 3.05 -67.85
CA SER A 31 -15.13 2.21 -67.32
C SER A 31 -14.35 2.90 -66.19
N LEU A 32 -14.15 4.22 -66.28
CA LEU A 32 -13.50 5.03 -65.25
C LEU A 32 -14.36 5.14 -63.97
N ASP A 33 -15.67 5.36 -64.12
CA ASP A 33 -16.62 5.39 -63.01
C ASP A 33 -16.68 4.02 -62.31
N ALA A 34 -16.66 2.94 -63.07
CA ALA A 34 -16.67 1.59 -62.52
C ALA A 34 -15.40 1.28 -61.70
N LEU A 35 -14.22 1.65 -62.22
CA LEU A 35 -12.94 1.52 -61.50
C LEU A 35 -12.91 2.38 -60.24
N THR A 36 -13.42 3.62 -60.32
CA THR A 36 -13.47 4.55 -59.19
C THR A 36 -14.38 4.02 -58.08
N ARG A 37 -15.58 3.54 -58.42
CA ARG A 37 -16.52 2.91 -57.46
C ARG A 37 -15.95 1.66 -56.80
N GLN A 38 -15.22 0.84 -57.57
CA GLN A 38 -14.55 -0.33 -57.02
C GLN A 38 -13.47 0.08 -56.01
N HIS A 39 -12.68 1.11 -56.32
CA HIS A 39 -11.65 1.62 -55.41
C HIS A 39 -12.24 2.25 -54.14
N GLU A 40 -13.27 3.08 -54.28
CA GLU A 40 -13.99 3.68 -53.14
C GLU A 40 -14.62 2.62 -52.23
N SER A 41 -15.18 1.56 -52.82
CA SER A 41 -15.74 0.43 -52.07
C SER A 41 -14.66 -0.29 -51.23
N VAL A 42 -13.49 -0.53 -51.81
CA VAL A 42 -12.35 -1.15 -51.09
C VAL A 42 -11.84 -0.24 -49.97
N LEU A 43 -11.69 1.06 -50.23
CA LEU A 43 -11.29 2.02 -49.20
C LEU A 43 -12.30 2.10 -48.06
N PHE A 44 -13.60 2.09 -48.36
CA PHE A 44 -14.65 2.10 -47.36
C PHE A 44 -14.67 0.81 -46.52
N GLN A 45 -14.41 -0.35 -47.14
CA GLN A 45 -14.26 -1.62 -46.44
C GLN A 45 -13.05 -1.61 -45.50
N GLU A 46 -11.90 -1.11 -45.93
CA GLU A 46 -10.72 -1.02 -45.07
C GLU A 46 -10.89 0.01 -43.95
N LEU A 47 -11.52 1.15 -44.23
CA LEU A 47 -11.85 2.11 -43.18
C LEU A 47 -12.80 1.51 -42.13
N GLY A 48 -13.79 0.74 -42.57
CA GLY A 48 -14.69 -0.01 -41.69
C GLY A 48 -13.94 -1.06 -40.86
N LYS A 49 -12.98 -1.75 -41.45
CA LYS A 49 -12.13 -2.74 -40.75
C LYS A 49 -11.23 -2.07 -39.72
N MET A 50 -10.49 -1.02 -40.06
CA MET A 50 -9.67 -0.26 -39.11
C MET A 50 -10.50 0.34 -37.97
N THR A 51 -11.68 0.88 -38.27
CA THR A 51 -12.58 1.43 -37.23
C THR A 51 -13.06 0.33 -36.30
N ARG A 52 -13.33 -0.87 -36.83
CA ARG A 52 -13.71 -2.04 -36.03
C ARG A 52 -12.55 -2.58 -35.21
N GLU A 53 -11.35 -2.66 -35.76
CA GLU A 53 -10.12 -3.06 -35.04
C GLU A 53 -9.81 -2.06 -33.91
N LEU A 54 -9.95 -0.75 -34.16
CA LEU A 54 -9.83 0.28 -33.14
C LEU A 54 -10.90 0.13 -32.06
N HIS A 55 -12.15 -0.09 -32.46
CA HIS A 55 -13.27 -0.29 -31.53
C HIS A 55 -13.08 -1.55 -30.68
N GLU A 56 -12.65 -2.66 -31.27
CA GLU A 56 -12.32 -3.91 -30.56
C GLU A 56 -11.13 -3.70 -29.63
N SER A 57 -10.10 -2.95 -30.03
CA SER A 57 -8.95 -2.61 -29.18
C SER A 57 -9.36 -1.74 -27.98
N ILE A 58 -10.22 -0.73 -28.19
CA ILE A 58 -10.77 0.12 -27.12
C ILE A 58 -11.66 -0.68 -26.17
N ASN A 59 -12.52 -1.57 -26.71
CA ASN A 59 -13.35 -2.43 -25.88
C ASN A 59 -12.50 -3.43 -25.09
N ASN A 60 -11.48 -4.04 -25.69
CA ASN A 60 -10.56 -4.93 -24.99
C ASN A 60 -9.78 -4.19 -23.90
N PHE A 61 -9.40 -2.93 -24.10
CA PHE A 61 -8.77 -2.09 -23.09
C PHE A 61 -9.73 -1.75 -21.93
N LYS A 62 -11.00 -1.42 -22.21
CA LYS A 62 -12.04 -1.22 -21.19
C LYS A 62 -12.47 -2.50 -20.48
N LEU A 63 -12.28 -3.65 -21.12
CA LEU A 63 -12.54 -4.98 -20.59
C LEU A 63 -11.33 -5.60 -19.91
N ASP A 64 -10.23 -4.86 -19.72
CA ASP A 64 -9.15 -5.35 -18.88
C ASP A 64 -9.66 -5.38 -17.44
N ALA A 65 -10.32 -6.50 -17.10
CA ALA A 65 -10.93 -6.78 -15.81
C ALA A 65 -9.94 -6.52 -14.68
N ARG A 66 -8.62 -6.62 -14.94
CA ARG A 66 -7.58 -6.26 -13.98
C ARG A 66 -7.65 -4.80 -13.56
N ILE A 67 -7.87 -3.83 -14.46
CA ILE A 67 -7.92 -2.40 -14.09
C ILE A 67 -9.17 -2.10 -13.27
N THR A 68 -10.30 -2.69 -13.65
CA THR A 68 -11.56 -2.55 -12.91
C THR A 68 -11.44 -3.20 -11.52
N ASP A 69 -10.90 -4.41 -11.41
CA ASP A 69 -10.65 -5.08 -10.13
C ASP A 69 -9.68 -4.28 -9.25
N LEU A 70 -8.63 -3.71 -9.85
CA LEU A 70 -7.67 -2.88 -9.13
C LEU A 70 -8.29 -1.62 -8.53
N THR A 71 -9.13 -0.94 -9.32
CA THR A 71 -9.72 0.35 -8.95
C THR A 71 -10.93 0.21 -8.06
N GLU A 72 -11.75 -0.82 -8.27
CA GLU A 72 -12.99 -1.05 -7.52
C GLU A 72 -12.78 -1.89 -6.26
N THR A 73 -11.74 -2.74 -6.20
CA THR A 73 -11.55 -3.70 -5.09
C THR A 73 -10.20 -3.55 -4.40
N ASP A 74 -9.10 -3.72 -5.13
CA ASP A 74 -7.77 -3.89 -4.52
C ASP A 74 -7.22 -2.60 -3.87
N ILE A 75 -7.36 -1.45 -4.54
CA ILE A 75 -6.94 -0.15 -3.98
C ILE A 75 -7.78 0.22 -2.75
N PRO A 76 -9.12 0.11 -2.77
CA PRO A 76 -9.95 0.29 -1.57
C PRO A 76 -9.58 -0.64 -0.41
N ASP A 77 -9.36 -1.94 -0.64
CA ASP A 77 -8.95 -2.91 0.39
C ASP A 77 -7.57 -2.56 0.97
N ALA A 78 -6.59 -2.22 0.11
CA ALA A 78 -5.28 -1.79 0.55
C ALA A 78 -5.35 -0.53 1.43
N LYS A 79 -6.20 0.44 1.06
CA LYS A 79 -6.44 1.64 1.86
C LYS A 79 -7.04 1.30 3.23
N GLU A 80 -8.05 0.42 3.30
CA GLU A 80 -8.65 0.01 4.57
C GLU A 80 -7.63 -0.67 5.48
N ARG A 81 -6.84 -1.59 4.91
CA ARG A 81 -5.75 -2.29 5.59
C ARG A 81 -4.69 -1.35 6.13
N LEU A 82 -4.25 -0.36 5.35
CA LEU A 82 -3.29 0.64 5.81
C LEU A 82 -3.86 1.53 6.91
N ASN A 83 -5.13 1.91 6.82
CA ASN A 83 -5.79 2.65 7.91
C ASN A 83 -5.85 1.81 9.19
N TYR A 84 -6.15 0.51 9.09
CA TYR A 84 -6.11 -0.39 10.23
C TYR A 84 -4.72 -0.45 10.86
N VAL A 85 -3.66 -0.53 10.04
CA VAL A 85 -2.27 -0.49 10.52
C VAL A 85 -1.96 0.82 11.26
N ILE A 86 -2.40 1.96 10.73
CA ILE A 86 -2.22 3.27 11.38
C ILE A 86 -2.88 3.29 12.76
N THR A 87 -4.17 2.92 12.82
CA THR A 87 -4.93 2.89 14.08
C THR A 87 -4.28 1.95 15.11
N MET A 88 -3.88 0.76 14.70
CA MET A 88 -3.22 -0.20 15.60
C MET A 88 -1.87 0.32 16.09
N THR A 89 -1.10 1.00 15.23
CA THR A 89 0.19 1.59 15.60
C THR A 89 0.01 2.73 16.60
N GLU A 90 -1.00 3.57 16.41
CA GLU A 90 -1.32 4.66 17.34
C GLU A 90 -1.77 4.13 18.70
N ASP A 91 -2.70 3.16 18.73
CA ASP A 91 -3.20 2.55 19.97
C ASP A 91 -2.06 1.90 20.78
N SER A 92 -1.18 1.17 20.12
CA SER A 92 -0.04 0.53 20.79
C SER A 92 1.03 1.52 21.26
N ALA A 93 1.26 2.60 20.52
CA ALA A 93 2.14 3.68 20.96
C ALA A 93 1.59 4.33 22.23
N ASN A 94 0.29 4.64 22.26
CA ASN A 94 -0.39 5.21 23.43
C ASN A 94 -0.29 4.27 24.65
N LYS A 95 -0.60 2.98 24.49
CA LYS A 95 -0.46 1.97 25.56
C LYS A 95 0.96 1.87 26.10
N THR A 96 1.96 1.98 25.22
CA THR A 96 3.37 1.97 25.61
C THR A 96 3.71 3.22 26.42
N MET A 97 3.29 4.40 25.97
CA MET A 97 3.51 5.65 26.69
C MET A 97 2.84 5.63 28.06
N ASP A 98 1.57 5.21 28.16
CA ASP A 98 0.85 5.12 29.43
C ASP A 98 1.55 4.20 30.44
N ALA A 99 2.06 3.06 29.98
CA ALA A 99 2.79 2.12 30.83
C ALA A 99 4.13 2.71 31.30
N VAL A 100 4.84 3.42 30.43
CA VAL A 100 6.08 4.13 30.79
C VAL A 100 5.80 5.24 31.81
N ASP A 101 4.78 6.06 31.58
CA ASP A 101 4.36 7.15 32.47
C ASP A 101 3.96 6.65 33.86
N ALA A 102 3.40 5.44 33.95
CA ALA A 102 3.11 4.80 35.24
C ALA A 102 4.35 4.22 35.94
N ALA A 103 5.32 3.70 35.18
CA ALA A 103 6.50 3.02 35.73
C ALA A 103 7.63 3.97 36.15
N LEU A 104 7.85 5.05 35.40
CA LEU A 104 8.96 5.98 35.64
C LEU A 104 8.92 6.64 37.03
N PRO A 105 7.78 7.18 37.51
CA PRO A 105 7.72 7.81 38.83
C PRO A 105 8.04 6.84 39.96
N VAL A 106 7.61 5.58 39.83
CA VAL A 106 7.88 4.53 40.81
C VAL A 106 9.37 4.20 40.86
N SER A 107 9.99 4.02 39.69
CA SER A 107 11.43 3.78 39.58
C SER A 107 12.24 4.94 40.17
N GLU A 108 11.83 6.18 39.88
CA GLU A 108 12.49 7.37 40.43
C GLU A 108 12.33 7.48 41.95
N SER A 109 11.15 7.19 42.48
CA SER A 109 10.91 7.17 43.93
C SER A 109 11.81 6.15 44.63
N ILE A 110 11.92 4.93 44.09
CA ILE A 110 12.81 3.89 44.63
C ILE A 110 14.27 4.36 44.59
N LYS A 111 14.73 4.89 43.45
CA LYS A 111 16.09 5.43 43.27
C LYS A 111 16.40 6.50 44.32
N ASN A 112 15.51 7.48 44.49
CA ASN A 112 15.73 8.59 45.42
C ASN A 112 15.81 8.08 46.87
N ARG A 113 14.87 7.22 47.27
CA ARG A 113 14.86 6.67 48.63
C ARG A 113 16.05 5.77 48.92
N ALA A 114 16.49 4.99 47.93
CA ALA A 114 17.70 4.17 48.02
C ALA A 114 18.94 5.04 48.27
N ASN A 115 19.07 6.16 47.57
CA ASN A 115 20.20 7.09 47.72
C ASN A 115 20.21 7.77 49.10
N GLU A 116 19.05 8.20 49.59
CA GLU A 116 18.90 8.76 50.94
C GLU A 116 19.35 7.76 52.02
N LEU A 117 18.82 6.53 51.95
CA LEU A 117 19.16 5.47 52.90
C LEU A 117 20.63 5.07 52.81
N HIS A 118 21.21 5.07 51.61
CA HIS A 118 22.63 4.79 51.43
C HIS A 118 23.51 5.86 52.09
N ALA A 119 23.15 7.14 51.99
CA ALA A 119 23.86 8.23 52.65
C ALA A 119 23.78 8.12 54.18
N GLU A 120 22.59 7.85 54.73
CA GLU A 120 22.40 7.65 56.17
C GLU A 120 23.14 6.40 56.67
N TRP A 121 23.11 5.30 55.91
CA TRP A 121 23.87 4.10 56.21
C TRP A 121 25.38 4.37 56.25
N LYS A 122 25.89 5.21 55.36
CA LYS A 122 27.30 5.62 55.35
C LYS A 122 27.66 6.39 56.63
N ARG A 123 26.84 7.37 57.04
CA ARG A 123 27.03 8.13 58.29
C ARG A 123 27.05 7.22 59.52
N PHE A 124 26.16 6.23 59.56
CA PHE A 124 26.16 5.21 60.61
C PHE A 124 27.49 4.44 60.66
N ARG A 125 28.00 3.98 59.49
CA ARG A 125 29.28 3.25 59.43
C ARG A 125 30.49 4.09 59.83
N GLU A 126 30.45 5.39 59.56
CA GLU A 126 31.49 6.35 59.95
C GLU A 126 31.39 6.77 61.43
N ARG A 127 30.43 6.21 62.18
CA ARG A 127 30.12 6.55 63.58
C ARG A 127 29.71 8.01 63.78
N ASP A 128 29.25 8.67 62.72
CA ASP A 128 28.71 10.03 62.71
C ASP A 128 27.18 10.02 62.82
N MET A 129 26.67 9.25 63.78
CA MET A 129 25.23 9.07 63.98
C MET A 129 24.90 8.82 65.45
N SER A 130 23.90 9.54 65.96
CA SER A 130 23.35 9.33 67.29
C SER A 130 22.42 8.12 67.36
N ALA A 131 22.14 7.63 68.57
CA ALA A 131 21.21 6.52 68.78
C ALA A 131 19.77 6.84 68.27
N ASP A 132 19.32 8.08 68.38
CA ASP A 132 18.00 8.49 67.89
C ASP A 132 17.93 8.52 66.36
N GLN A 133 18.99 9.01 65.70
CA GLN A 133 19.11 8.96 64.24
C GLN A 133 19.17 7.52 63.72
N PHE A 134 19.85 6.62 64.42
CA PHE A 134 19.87 5.20 64.06
C PHE A 134 18.47 4.55 64.17
N ARG A 135 17.71 4.84 65.23
CA ARG A 135 16.33 4.35 65.36
C ARG A 135 15.44 4.86 64.23
N GLN A 136 15.67 6.10 63.77
CA GLN A 136 14.96 6.65 62.63
C GLN A 136 15.35 5.93 61.32
N LEU A 137 16.64 5.71 61.08
CA LEU A 137 17.14 4.94 59.93
C LEU A 137 16.56 3.51 59.89
N SER A 138 16.47 2.82 61.03
CA SER A 138 15.83 1.50 61.09
C SER A 138 14.37 1.54 60.66
N LYS A 139 13.59 2.54 61.12
CA LYS A 139 12.20 2.72 60.67
C LYS A 139 12.10 3.06 59.19
N ASP A 140 13.03 3.87 58.69
CA ASP A 140 13.07 4.24 57.28
C ASP A 140 13.40 3.04 56.38
N LEU A 141 14.25 2.11 56.85
CA LEU A 141 14.52 0.82 56.21
C LEU A 141 13.29 -0.11 56.25
N ASP A 142 12.61 -0.21 57.39
CA ASP A 142 11.38 -1.02 57.53
C ASP A 142 10.28 -0.57 56.55
N ASN A 143 10.17 0.74 56.29
CA ASN A 143 9.23 1.28 55.31
C ASN A 143 9.70 1.13 53.86
N PHE A 144 11.02 1.10 53.63
CA PHE A 144 11.59 1.02 52.29
C PHE A 144 11.49 -0.38 51.67
N PHE A 145 11.65 -1.45 52.46
CA PHE A 145 11.57 -2.81 51.91
C PHE A 145 10.19 -3.13 51.28
N PRO A 146 9.04 -2.82 51.91
CA PRO A 146 7.73 -2.96 51.27
C PRO A 146 7.58 -2.09 50.03
N MET A 147 8.04 -0.83 50.08
CA MET A 147 8.00 0.10 48.95
C MET A 147 8.73 -0.46 47.72
N ILE A 148 9.90 -1.08 47.89
CA ILE A 148 10.61 -1.74 46.79
C ILE A 148 9.78 -2.90 46.25
N GLY A 149 9.20 -3.73 47.12
CA GLY A 149 8.40 -4.88 46.71
C GLY A 149 7.22 -4.46 45.83
N GLU A 150 6.41 -3.52 46.30
CA GLU A 150 5.24 -2.99 45.59
C GLU A 150 5.65 -2.27 44.30
N GLY A 151 6.71 -1.46 44.36
CA GLY A 151 7.18 -0.73 43.19
C GLY A 151 7.80 -1.64 42.13
N SER A 152 8.47 -2.72 42.53
CA SER A 152 8.99 -3.73 41.60
C SER A 152 7.87 -4.47 40.87
N VAL A 153 6.77 -4.81 41.56
CA VAL A 153 5.57 -5.39 40.93
C VAL A 153 4.99 -4.39 39.93
N THR A 154 4.81 -3.13 40.34
CA THR A 154 4.27 -2.09 39.46
C THR A 154 5.11 -1.89 38.20
N VAL A 155 6.44 -1.84 38.32
CA VAL A 155 7.34 -1.72 37.17
C VAL A 155 7.24 -2.96 36.28
N HIS A 156 7.25 -4.16 36.86
CA HIS A 156 7.13 -5.42 36.12
C HIS A 156 5.82 -5.53 35.32
N ASP A 157 4.70 -5.16 35.94
CA ASP A 157 3.38 -5.17 35.31
C ASP A 157 3.32 -4.20 34.13
N ASN A 158 3.89 -3.00 34.27
CA ASN A 158 3.92 -2.03 33.18
C ASN A 158 4.89 -2.44 32.06
N LEU A 159 6.04 -3.04 32.37
CA LEU A 159 6.90 -3.64 31.34
C LEU A 159 6.18 -4.78 30.59
N THR A 160 5.37 -5.57 31.30
CA THR A 160 4.53 -6.61 30.67
C THR A 160 3.47 -6.00 29.77
N LYS A 161 2.82 -4.90 30.17
CA LYS A 161 1.89 -4.16 29.30
C LYS A 161 2.57 -3.64 28.04
N ILE A 162 3.80 -3.14 28.14
CA ILE A 162 4.58 -2.70 26.97
C ILE A 162 4.82 -3.86 26.01
N LEU A 163 5.23 -5.03 26.53
CA LEU A 163 5.43 -6.23 25.70
C LEU A 163 4.13 -6.65 25.00
N MET A 164 3.02 -6.73 25.73
CA MET A 164 1.72 -7.07 25.13
C MET A 164 1.25 -6.02 24.11
N ALA A 165 1.52 -4.75 24.38
CA ALA A 165 1.21 -3.68 23.46
C ALA A 165 2.03 -3.77 22.17
N GLN A 166 3.10 -4.58 22.09
CA GLN A 166 3.94 -4.79 20.92
C GLN A 166 3.55 -6.00 20.04
N ASP A 167 2.70 -6.90 20.53
CA ASP A 167 2.30 -8.12 19.78
C ASP A 167 1.62 -7.82 18.43
N PHE A 168 1.04 -6.62 18.27
CA PHE A 168 0.46 -6.13 17.01
C PHE A 168 1.49 -5.91 15.87
N GLN A 169 2.78 -5.85 16.17
CA GLN A 169 3.83 -5.58 15.19
C GLN A 169 3.90 -6.69 14.12
N ASP A 170 3.64 -7.95 14.50
CA ASP A 170 3.60 -9.05 13.53
C ASP A 170 2.43 -8.89 12.55
N LEU A 171 1.23 -8.60 13.08
CA LEU A 171 0.03 -8.42 12.27
C LEU A 171 0.16 -7.22 11.32
N THR A 172 0.63 -6.08 11.81
CA THR A 172 0.85 -4.88 10.98
C THR A 172 1.91 -5.13 9.92
N GLY A 173 2.99 -5.85 10.23
CA GLY A 173 4.02 -6.25 9.27
C GLY A 173 3.51 -7.22 8.20
N GLN A 174 2.60 -8.14 8.54
CA GLN A 174 1.93 -9.00 7.56
C GLN A 174 1.02 -8.20 6.63
N ILE A 175 0.26 -7.25 7.17
CA ILE A 175 -0.65 -6.41 6.39
C ILE A 175 0.13 -5.52 5.41
N ILE A 176 1.20 -4.86 5.86
CA ILE A 176 2.06 -4.03 5.00
C ILE A 176 2.64 -4.87 3.86
N ARG A 177 3.14 -6.08 4.15
CA ARG A 177 3.66 -6.98 3.10
C ARG A 177 2.61 -7.32 2.04
N ARG A 178 1.38 -7.63 2.45
CA ARG A 178 0.26 -7.87 1.52
C ARG A 178 -0.04 -6.66 0.65
N VAL A 179 -0.05 -5.47 1.23
CA VAL A 179 -0.28 -4.22 0.47
C VAL A 179 0.87 -3.97 -0.51
N ILE A 180 2.12 -4.21 -0.13
CA ILE A 180 3.27 -4.07 -1.03
C ILE A 180 3.17 -5.04 -2.22
N THR A 181 2.83 -6.30 -1.99
CA THR A 181 2.63 -7.28 -3.07
C THR A 181 1.55 -6.82 -4.03
N LEU A 182 0.41 -6.36 -3.49
CA LEU A 182 -0.70 -5.84 -4.29
C LEU A 182 -0.31 -4.63 -5.14
N VAL A 183 0.60 -3.76 -4.66
CA VAL A 183 1.16 -2.64 -5.44
C VAL A 183 2.21 -3.08 -6.46
N GLN A 184 2.95 -4.17 -6.21
CA GLN A 184 3.97 -4.71 -7.14
C GLN A 184 3.36 -5.47 -8.31
N ASP A 185 2.16 -6.03 -8.15
CA ASP A 185 1.43 -6.77 -9.20
C ASP A 185 0.65 -5.84 -10.16
N VAL A 186 0.73 -4.52 -9.94
CA VAL A 186 0.19 -3.42 -10.78
C VAL A 186 1.18 -3.04 -11.86
#